data_AF-A0A2E9FLA5-F1
#
_entry.id   AF-A0A2E9FLA5-F1
#
_cell.length_a   1.000
_cell.length_b   1.000
_cell.length_c   1.000
_cell.angle_alpha   90.00
_cell.angle_beta   90.00
_cell.angle_gamma   90.00
#
_symmetry.space_group_name_H-M   'P 1'
#
loop_
_entity.id
_entity.type
_entity.pdbx_description
1 polymer ?
#
loop_
_entity_poly.entity_id
_entity_poly.type
_entity_poly.pdbx_seq_one_letter_code
_entity_poly.pdbx_strand_id
1 'polypeptide(L)' 'MKILRSHDLHPDGVKIVVEWDSMHVNTSIFVPCINTEEAKKQVKFVFVQRKWQFLAKITVEKGRLGLRVWRTL' A
#
# COMPACT_ATOMS: atom_id res chain seq x y z
N MET A 1 5.51 23.41 2.78
CA MET A 1 4.10 22.97 2.81
C MET A 1 4.06 21.45 2.91
N LYS A 2 3.66 20.89 4.06
CA LYS A 2 3.56 19.44 4.26
C LYS A 2 2.17 19.02 3.79
N ILE A 3 2.05 18.68 2.50
CA ILE A 3 0.79 18.22 1.91
C ILE A 3 0.40 16.93 2.63
N LEU A 4 -0.62 17.02 3.49
CA LEU A 4 -1.26 15.85 4.10
C LEU A 4 -1.99 15.10 2.98
N ARG A 5 -1.31 14.12 2.37
CA ARG A 5 -1.89 13.28 1.34
C ARG A 5 -2.79 12.27 2.04
N SER A 6 -4.10 12.38 1.83
CA SER A 6 -5.21 11.64 2.47
C SER A 6 -5.22 10.11 2.28
N HIS A 7 -4.07 9.48 2.04
CA HIS A 7 -3.93 8.08 1.63
C HIS A 7 -2.85 7.37 2.46
N ASP A 8 -2.67 7.80 3.71
CA ASP A 8 -1.72 7.21 4.63
C ASP A 8 -2.24 5.86 5.13
N LEU A 9 -1.46 4.79 4.92
CA LEU A 9 -1.80 3.46 5.43
C LEU A 9 -1.42 3.39 6.91
N HIS A 10 -2.29 2.81 7.73
CA HIS A 10 -2.09 2.61 9.17
C HIS A 10 -2.61 1.23 9.58
N PRO A 11 -2.05 0.12 9.05
CA PRO A 11 -2.53 -1.22 9.37
C PRO A 11 -2.19 -1.68 10.80
N ASP A 12 -1.10 -1.16 11.37
CA ASP A 12 -0.55 -1.56 12.67
C ASP A 12 -0.49 -0.39 13.66
N GLY A 13 -1.20 0.71 13.37
CA GLY A 13 -1.05 2.00 14.07
C GLY A 13 0.23 2.76 13.69
N VAL A 14 1.09 2.17 12.86
CA VAL A 14 2.24 2.84 12.24
C VAL A 14 1.80 3.52 10.95
N LYS A 15 2.04 4.82 10.86
CA LYS A 15 1.73 5.63 9.68
C LYS A 15 2.74 5.36 8.55
N ILE A 16 2.29 4.71 7.49
CA ILE A 16 3.06 4.43 6.28
C ILE A 16 2.62 5.42 5.20
N VAL A 17 3.50 6.38 4.93
CA VAL A 17 3.29 7.39 3.88
C VAL A 17 3.82 6.83 2.56
N VAL A 18 2.91 6.52 1.64
CA VAL A 18 3.25 6.12 0.28
C VAL A 18 2.95 7.27 -0.67
N GLU A 19 3.92 7.61 -1.51
CA GLU A 19 3.71 8.56 -2.59
C GLU A 19 3.04 7.86 -3.78
N TRP A 20 1.72 7.71 -3.70
CA TRP A 20 0.90 7.07 -4.72
C TRP A 20 0.94 7.76 -6.08
N ASP A 21 1.22 9.07 -6.11
CA ASP A 21 1.24 9.87 -7.34
C ASP A 21 2.45 9.52 -8.23
N SER A 22 3.60 9.28 -7.59
CA SER A 22 4.83 8.81 -8.25
C SER A 22 4.81 7.32 -8.57
N MET A 23 3.74 6.59 -8.21
CA MET A 23 3.62 5.16 -8.46
C MET A 23 3.12 4.91 -9.89
N HIS A 24 4.03 4.61 -10.82
CA HIS A 24 3.69 4.30 -12.20
C HIS A 24 3.01 2.92 -12.36
N VAL A 25 2.30 2.71 -13.47
CA VAL A 25 1.76 1.40 -13.85
C VAL A 25 2.93 0.40 -14.02
N ASN A 26 2.75 -0.84 -13.58
CA ASN A 26 3.79 -1.89 -13.45
C ASN A 26 4.82 -1.71 -12.31
N THR A 27 4.66 -0.71 -11.45
CA THR A 27 5.50 -0.62 -10.25
C THR A 27 4.93 -1.44 -9.10
N SER A 28 5.83 -1.90 -8.23
CA SER A 28 5.49 -2.63 -7.02
C SER A 28 6.01 -1.90 -5.80
N ILE A 29 5.21 -1.84 -4.74
CA ILE A 29 5.63 -1.39 -3.42
C ILE A 29 5.60 -2.56 -2.44
N PHE A 30 6.51 -2.55 -1.49
CA PHE A 30 6.48 -3.47 -0.35
C PHE A 30 6.18 -2.68 0.91
N VAL A 31 5.11 -3.08 1.59
CA VAL A 31 4.64 -2.46 2.83
C VAL A 31 4.90 -3.47 3.95
N PRO A 32 5.93 -3.27 4.81
CA PRO A 32 6.12 -4.12 5.97
C PRO A 32 5.00 -3.83 6.98
N CYS A 33 4.18 -4.83 7.27
CA CYS A 33 3.02 -4.71 8.14
C CYS A 33 2.71 -6.07 8.75
N ILE A 34 2.31 -6.11 10.01
CA ILE A 34 1.93 -7.36 10.69
C ILE A 34 0.48 -7.67 10.33
N ASN A 35 -0.40 -6.67 10.40
CA ASN A 35 -1.80 -6.76 10.00
C ASN A 35 -1.99 -6.65 8.49
N THR A 36 -1.66 -7.72 7.77
CA THR A 36 -1.78 -7.75 6.30
C THR A 36 -3.22 -7.67 5.80
N GLU A 37 -4.20 -8.11 6.58
CA GLU A 37 -5.63 -8.01 6.22
C GLU A 37 -6.10 -6.55 6.22
N GLU A 38 -5.76 -5.81 7.27
CA GLU A 38 -6.10 -4.39 7.38
C GLU A 38 -5.33 -3.58 6.32
N ALA A 39 -4.03 -3.88 6.13
CA ALA A 39 -3.24 -3.26 5.07
C ALA A 39 -3.88 -3.47 3.69
N LYS A 40 -4.34 -4.68 3.39
CA LYS A 40 -5.01 -4.99 2.12
C LYS A 40 -6.33 -4.23 1.97
N LYS A 41 -7.13 -4.09 3.04
CA LYS A 41 -8.37 -3.29 3.02
C LYS A 41 -8.11 -1.82 2.75
N GLN A 42 -7.14 -1.23 3.46
CA GLN A 42 -6.79 0.18 3.30
C GLN A 42 -6.20 0.46 1.91
N VAL A 43 -5.29 -0.39 1.44
CA VAL A 43 -4.77 -0.33 0.07
C VAL A 43 -5.95 -0.43 -0.92
N LYS A 44 -6.85 -1.40 -0.76
CA LYS A 44 -8.02 -1.53 -1.63
C LYS A 44 -8.86 -0.25 -1.67
N PHE A 45 -9.08 0.38 -0.52
CA PHE A 45 -9.83 1.63 -0.44
C PHE A 45 -9.14 2.75 -1.23
N VAL A 46 -7.83 2.95 -1.04
CA VAL A 46 -7.03 3.94 -1.77
C VAL A 46 -7.10 3.73 -3.27
N PHE A 47 -6.94 2.49 -3.74
CA PHE A 47 -6.97 2.16 -5.16
C PHE A 47 -8.38 2.29 -5.77
N VAL A 48 -9.43 1.91 -5.04
CA VAL A 48 -10.82 2.08 -5.48
C VAL A 48 -11.16 3.56 -5.63
N GLN A 49 -10.75 4.41 -4.68
CA GLN A 49 -10.94 5.87 -4.78
C GLN A 49 -10.26 6.46 -6.03
N ARG A 50 -9.10 5.89 -6.42
CA ARG A 50 -8.34 6.31 -7.61
C ARG A 50 -8.77 5.60 -8.90
N LYS A 51 -9.72 4.66 -8.83
CA LYS A 51 -10.14 3.76 -9.93
C LYS A 51 -8.97 2.98 -10.57
N TRP A 52 -7.97 2.63 -9.77
CA TRP A 52 -6.81 1.85 -10.20
C TRP A 52 -6.99 0.37 -9.86
N GLN A 53 -6.45 -0.50 -10.70
CA GLN A 53 -6.32 -1.93 -10.41
C GLN A 53 -4.96 -2.22 -9.77
N PHE A 54 -5.00 -3.10 -8.78
CA PHE A 54 -3.82 -3.57 -8.10
C PHE A 54 -3.91 -5.05 -7.79
N LEU A 55 -2.74 -5.66 -7.68
CA LEU A 55 -2.56 -6.97 -7.10
C LEU A 55 -1.89 -6.79 -5.75
N ALA A 56 -2.37 -7.48 -4.72
CA ALA A 56 -1.75 -7.48 -3.41
C ALA A 56 -1.46 -8.93 -3.01
N LYS A 57 -0.22 -9.22 -2.63
CA LYS A 57 0.24 -10.53 -2.17
C LYS A 57 0.95 -10.38 -0.84
N ILE A 58 0.57 -11.22 0.11
CA ILE A 58 1.25 -11.30 1.40
C ILE A 58 2.57 -12.03 1.17
N THR A 59 3.66 -11.43 1.62
CA THR A 59 5.00 -12.00 1.46
C THR A 59 5.87 -11.66 2.66
N VAL A 60 6.82 -12.55 2.94
CA VAL A 60 7.83 -12.33 3.97
C VAL A 60 9.14 -12.04 3.26
N GLU A 61 9.58 -10.78 3.31
CA GLU A 61 10.81 -10.34 2.65
C GLU A 61 11.87 -10.04 3.69
N LYS A 62 13.03 -10.71 3.62
CA LYS A 62 14.15 -10.56 4.57
C LYS A 62 13.75 -10.73 6.05
N GLY A 63 12.85 -11.68 6.33
CA GLY A 63 12.35 -11.95 7.69
C GLY A 63 11.31 -10.94 8.19
N ARG A 64 10.81 -10.03 7.34
CA ARG A 64 9.75 -9.07 7.67
C ARG A 64 8.48 -9.45 6.95
N LEU A 65 7.42 -9.72 7.71
CA LEU A 65 6.10 -9.95 7.16
C LEU A 65 5.53 -8.64 6.61
N GLY A 66 4.89 -8.71 5.45
CA GLY A 66 4.33 -7.54 4.81
C GLY A 66 3.44 -7.87 3.63
N LEU A 67 2.95 -6.79 3.02
CA LEU A 67 2.09 -6.83 1.85
C LEU A 67 2.83 -6.21 0.67
N ARG A 68 3.00 -6.98 -0.39
CA ARG A 68 3.51 -6.48 -1.66
C ARG A 68 2.35 -6.13 -2.58
N VAL A 69 2.35 -4.92 -3.10
CA VAL A 69 1.27 -4.37 -3.91
C VAL A 69 1.82 -3.95 -5.26
N TRP A 70 1.25 -4.45 -6.34
CA TRP A 70 1.56 -4.07 -7.72
C TRP A 70 0.42 -3.26 -8.29
N ARG A 71 0.75 -2.16 -8.97
CA ARG A 71 -0.24 -1.42 -9.77
C ARG A 71 -0.28 -2.00 -11.17
N THR A 72 -1.43 -2.50 -11.59
CA THR A 72 -1.59 -3.16 -12.90
C THR A 72 -2.19 -2.24 -13.96
N LEU A 73 -3.20 -1.43 -13.62
CA LEU A 73 -3.90 -0.51 -14.52
C LEU A 73 -4.33 0.76 -13.76
#